data_AF-A0A8H6ARB9-F1
#
_entry.id   AF-A0A8H6ARB9-F1
#
_cell.length_a   1.000
_cell.length_b   1.000
_cell.length_c   1.000
_cell.angle_alpha   90.00
_cell.angle_beta   90.00
_cell.angle_gamma   90.00
#
_symmetry.space_group_name_H-M   'P 1'
#
loop_
_entity.id
_entity.type
_entity.pdbx_description
1 polymer ?
#
loop_
_entity_poly.entity_id
_entity_poly.type
_entity_poly.pdbx_seq_one_letter_code
_entity_poly.pdbx_strand_id
1 'polypeptide(L)'
;MHLVLRTAASQSARIWLDAEQQDLQPTIESWTIDLMRTYNTGSQALLYTTMQAYLKSTPSNILRCLQLAQKENWVLGIKLVRGAYIATEKRELIWGSIEETHEAYNGIAAGLLSLSYPGMDVEKNTAIGEKTEGMGKENAYPRAELFLATHNEESIRKAYTLQSSRILSGKSTIELAFGQLQGMADEISCSLLQLRRKESQDSNSASLASKTLVDSEEKMRLAHALKPKAYKCMVWGSTQQCLQFLLRRVKENGDALGRTGHWVEGFKREIWRRMRSSSGMKGKRVLESANGSMAGKRAL
;
A
#
# COMPACT_ATOMS: atom_id res chain seq x y z
N MET A 1 -0.43 -26.64 -1.16
CA MET A 1 -1.07 -25.39 -1.64
C MET A 1 -2.43 -25.56 -2.30
N HIS A 2 -2.63 -26.49 -3.25
CA HIS A 2 -3.94 -26.67 -3.91
C HIS A 2 -5.13 -26.78 -2.95
N LEU A 3 -5.00 -27.50 -1.83
CA LEU A 3 -6.03 -27.58 -0.78
C LEU A 3 -6.37 -26.19 -0.20
N VAL A 4 -5.35 -25.44 0.21
CA VAL A 4 -5.50 -24.09 0.79
C VAL A 4 -6.20 -23.15 -0.20
N LEU A 5 -5.80 -23.18 -1.48
CA LEU A 5 -6.39 -22.34 -2.53
C LEU A 5 -7.87 -22.68 -2.77
N ARG A 6 -8.22 -23.97 -2.83
CA ARG A 6 -9.63 -24.40 -2.97
C ARG A 6 -10.47 -23.96 -1.78
N THR A 7 -9.95 -24.11 -0.56
CA THR A 7 -10.65 -23.67 0.66
C THR A 7 -10.82 -22.15 0.67
N ALA A 8 -9.78 -21.39 0.36
CA ALA A 8 -9.86 -19.93 0.29
C ALA A 8 -10.89 -19.46 -0.75
N ALA A 9 -10.90 -20.08 -1.94
CA ALA A 9 -11.88 -19.79 -2.98
C ALA A 9 -13.32 -20.04 -2.50
N SER A 10 -13.57 -21.14 -1.78
CA SER A 10 -14.90 -21.45 -1.22
C SER A 10 -15.38 -20.46 -0.15
N GLN A 11 -14.45 -19.72 0.46
CA GLN A 11 -14.72 -18.72 1.50
C GLN A 11 -14.63 -17.30 0.97
N SER A 12 -14.48 -17.10 -0.35
CA SER A 12 -14.23 -15.79 -0.97
C SER A 12 -13.03 -15.05 -0.34
N ALA A 13 -12.05 -15.80 0.17
CA ALA A 13 -10.82 -15.28 0.74
C ALA A 13 -9.73 -15.17 -0.35
N ARG A 14 -8.79 -14.24 -0.16
CA ARG A 14 -7.64 -14.03 -1.06
C ARG A 14 -6.35 -14.46 -0.37
N ILE A 15 -5.39 -14.91 -1.15
CA ILE A 15 -4.08 -15.40 -0.67
C ILE A 15 -2.96 -14.56 -1.26
N TRP A 16 -2.06 -14.13 -0.39
CA TRP A 16 -0.80 -13.50 -0.78
C TRP A 16 0.34 -14.45 -0.47
N LEU A 17 1.13 -14.81 -1.48
CA LEU A 17 2.39 -15.52 -1.25
C LEU A 17 3.49 -14.50 -1.02
N ASP A 18 4.15 -14.60 0.13
CA ASP A 18 5.24 -13.72 0.50
C ASP A 18 6.49 -13.99 -0.36
N ALA A 19 7.23 -12.93 -0.62
CA ALA A 19 8.53 -13.02 -1.27
C ALA A 19 9.62 -13.21 -0.21
N GLU A 20 10.60 -14.02 -0.55
CA GLU A 20 11.75 -14.34 0.29
C GLU A 20 13.04 -13.75 -0.32
N GLN A 21 14.19 -14.29 0.06
CA GLN A 21 15.50 -13.92 -0.50
C GLN A 21 15.64 -14.41 -1.96
N GLN A 22 16.47 -13.73 -2.77
CA GLN A 22 16.60 -14.05 -4.19
C GLN A 22 17.14 -15.45 -4.50
N ASP A 23 17.81 -16.11 -3.57
CA ASP A 23 18.25 -17.50 -3.77
C ASP A 23 17.05 -18.49 -3.81
N LEU A 24 15.91 -18.14 -3.20
CA LEU A 24 14.68 -18.96 -3.19
C LEU A 24 13.59 -18.42 -4.14
N GLN A 25 13.60 -17.11 -4.38
CA GLN A 25 12.52 -16.39 -5.03
C GLN A 25 12.15 -16.92 -6.43
N PRO A 26 13.09 -17.28 -7.34
CA PRO A 26 12.73 -17.78 -8.67
C PRO A 26 11.84 -19.02 -8.65
N THR A 27 12.09 -19.94 -7.71
CA THR A 27 11.29 -21.16 -7.55
C THR A 27 9.90 -20.83 -7.00
N ILE A 28 9.82 -19.94 -6.01
CA ILE A 28 8.55 -19.45 -5.45
C ILE A 28 7.72 -18.77 -6.53
N GLU A 29 8.34 -17.92 -7.35
CA GLU A 29 7.67 -17.20 -8.44
C GLU A 29 7.15 -18.15 -9.52
N SER A 30 7.99 -19.09 -10.00
CA SER A 30 7.57 -20.07 -11.01
C SER A 30 6.35 -20.85 -10.54
N TRP A 31 6.41 -21.36 -9.31
CA TRP A 31 5.30 -22.11 -8.73
C TRP A 31 4.05 -21.26 -8.51
N THR A 32 4.22 -19.99 -8.11
CA THR A 32 3.10 -19.04 -7.95
C THR A 32 2.42 -18.76 -9.29
N ILE A 33 3.17 -18.63 -10.38
CA ILE A 33 2.62 -18.46 -11.72
C ILE A 33 1.79 -19.68 -12.13
N ASP A 34 2.28 -20.90 -11.90
CA ASP A 34 1.54 -22.13 -12.21
C ASP A 34 0.23 -22.24 -11.42
N LEU A 35 0.24 -21.81 -10.16
CA LEU A 35 -0.96 -21.73 -9.34
C LEU A 35 -1.93 -20.63 -9.84
N MET A 36 -1.43 -19.46 -10.24
CA MET A 36 -2.27 -18.40 -10.81
C MET A 36 -2.94 -18.83 -12.12
N ARG A 37 -2.23 -19.54 -13.00
CA ARG A 37 -2.81 -20.15 -14.22
C ARG A 37 -4.02 -21.03 -13.90
N THR A 38 -3.94 -21.78 -12.80
CA THR A 38 -4.99 -22.72 -12.39
C THR A 38 -6.16 -22.03 -11.69
N TYR A 39 -5.87 -21.06 -10.80
CA TYR A 39 -6.86 -20.54 -9.85
C TYR A 39 -7.31 -19.09 -10.08
N ASN A 40 -6.55 -18.27 -10.82
CA ASN A 40 -6.91 -16.88 -11.13
C ASN A 40 -7.66 -16.75 -12.47
N THR A 41 -8.57 -17.68 -12.76
CA THR A 41 -9.37 -17.68 -14.01
C THR A 41 -10.69 -16.92 -13.89
N GLY A 42 -11.07 -16.53 -12.66
CA GLY A 42 -12.27 -15.76 -12.34
C GLY A 42 -12.21 -14.29 -12.75
N SER A 43 -13.15 -13.48 -12.27
CA SER A 43 -13.16 -12.02 -12.47
C SER A 43 -12.14 -11.28 -11.58
N GLN A 44 -11.73 -11.91 -10.48
CA GLN A 44 -10.81 -11.35 -9.50
C GLN A 44 -9.63 -12.29 -9.23
N ALA A 45 -8.51 -11.72 -8.81
CA ALA A 45 -7.35 -12.51 -8.39
C ALA A 45 -7.62 -13.21 -7.04
N LEU A 46 -7.46 -14.53 -7.01
CA LEU A 46 -7.47 -15.31 -5.78
C LEU A 46 -6.09 -15.28 -5.11
N LEU A 47 -5.06 -15.47 -5.92
CA LEU A 47 -3.66 -15.57 -5.51
C LEU A 47 -2.87 -14.35 -5.99
N TYR A 48 -2.03 -13.82 -5.11
CA TYR A 48 -1.14 -12.71 -5.40
C TYR A 48 0.30 -13.13 -5.18
N THR A 49 1.16 -12.78 -6.14
CA THR A 49 2.62 -12.88 -5.99
C THR A 49 3.17 -11.59 -5.38
N THR A 50 4.11 -11.72 -4.44
CA THR A 50 4.79 -10.55 -3.86
C THR A 50 5.99 -10.17 -4.73
N MET A 51 6.01 -8.92 -5.19
CA MET A 51 7.07 -8.34 -6.02
C MET A 51 7.83 -7.29 -5.21
N GLN A 52 9.16 -7.38 -5.18
CA GLN A 52 9.99 -6.55 -4.31
C GLN A 52 10.69 -5.43 -5.09
N ALA A 53 10.24 -4.19 -4.95
CA ALA A 53 10.68 -3.05 -5.77
C ALA A 53 12.13 -2.61 -5.54
N TYR A 54 12.79 -3.03 -4.43
CA TYR A 54 14.22 -2.79 -4.20
C TYR A 54 15.14 -3.51 -5.20
N LEU A 55 14.63 -4.51 -5.94
CA LEU A 55 15.38 -5.24 -6.96
C LEU A 55 15.27 -4.55 -8.32
N LYS A 56 16.39 -4.51 -9.04
CA LYS A 56 16.48 -4.00 -10.41
C LYS A 56 15.71 -4.86 -11.41
N SER A 57 15.52 -6.15 -11.12
CA SER A 57 14.81 -7.10 -11.99
C SER A 57 13.29 -7.01 -11.90
N THR A 58 12.74 -6.44 -10.82
CA THR A 58 11.29 -6.42 -10.57
C THR A 58 10.48 -5.81 -11.70
N PRO A 59 10.88 -4.68 -12.33
CA PRO A 59 10.15 -4.14 -13.47
C PRO A 59 9.99 -5.14 -14.62
N SER A 60 11.07 -5.84 -14.97
CA SER A 60 11.09 -6.85 -16.04
C SER A 60 10.32 -8.12 -15.66
N ASN A 61 10.36 -8.53 -14.39
CA ASN A 61 9.60 -9.68 -13.90
C ASN A 61 8.09 -9.42 -13.98
N ILE A 62 7.65 -8.21 -13.63
CA ILE A 62 6.24 -7.80 -13.76
C ILE A 62 5.84 -7.79 -15.24
N LEU A 63 6.67 -7.23 -16.13
CA LEU A 63 6.42 -7.25 -17.57
C LEU A 63 6.21 -8.69 -18.08
N ARG A 64 7.11 -9.61 -17.72
CA ARG A 64 6.98 -11.03 -18.07
C ARG A 64 5.65 -11.62 -17.58
N CYS A 65 5.27 -11.33 -16.35
CA CYS A 65 4.01 -11.83 -15.79
C CYS A 65 2.79 -11.24 -16.50
N LEU A 66 2.82 -9.95 -16.87
CA LEU A 66 1.76 -9.29 -17.64
C LEU A 66 1.60 -9.94 -19.01
N GLN A 67 2.70 -10.18 -19.73
CA GLN A 67 2.69 -10.84 -21.04
C GLN A 67 2.16 -12.28 -20.96
N LEU A 68 2.56 -13.04 -19.94
CA LEU A 68 2.02 -14.39 -19.70
C LEU A 68 0.51 -14.34 -19.40
N ALA A 69 0.08 -13.45 -18.51
CA ALA A 69 -1.33 -13.26 -18.17
C ALA A 69 -2.18 -12.86 -19.38
N GLN A 70 -1.62 -12.03 -20.27
CA GLN A 70 -2.26 -11.62 -21.51
C GLN A 70 -2.42 -12.80 -22.46
N LYS A 71 -1.34 -13.53 -22.72
CA LYS A 71 -1.30 -14.68 -23.63
C LYS A 71 -2.22 -15.81 -23.18
N GLU A 72 -2.21 -16.09 -21.88
CA GLU A 72 -2.85 -17.27 -21.28
C GLU A 72 -4.19 -16.95 -20.60
N ASN A 73 -4.62 -15.68 -20.60
CA ASN A 73 -5.94 -15.21 -20.15
C ASN A 73 -6.30 -15.53 -18.68
N TRP A 74 -5.40 -15.22 -17.74
CA TRP A 74 -5.66 -15.28 -16.30
C TRP A 74 -5.42 -13.92 -15.63
N VAL A 75 -5.95 -13.73 -14.41
CA VAL A 75 -5.83 -12.47 -13.66
C VAL A 75 -4.52 -12.45 -12.88
N LEU A 76 -3.64 -11.49 -13.15
CA LEU A 76 -2.39 -11.32 -12.42
C LEU A 76 -2.62 -10.59 -11.10
N GLY A 77 -2.44 -11.29 -9.97
CA GLY A 77 -2.44 -10.67 -8.65
C GLY A 77 -1.03 -10.22 -8.26
N ILE A 78 -0.82 -8.92 -8.07
CA ILE A 78 0.47 -8.34 -7.67
C ILE A 78 0.36 -7.75 -6.27
N LYS A 79 1.21 -8.18 -5.35
CA LYS A 79 1.50 -7.47 -4.10
C LYS A 79 2.85 -6.79 -4.22
N LEU A 80 2.84 -5.47 -4.37
CA LEU A 80 4.07 -4.69 -4.48
C LEU A 80 4.53 -4.27 -3.09
N VAL A 81 5.76 -4.63 -2.74
CA VAL A 81 6.47 -4.18 -1.53
C VAL A 81 7.76 -3.47 -1.94
N ARG A 82 8.38 -2.68 -1.05
CA ARG A 82 9.77 -2.26 -1.26
C ARG A 82 10.72 -3.46 -1.11
N GLY A 83 10.58 -4.21 -0.03
CA GLY A 83 11.39 -5.39 0.28
C GLY A 83 11.76 -5.42 1.76
N ALA A 84 12.00 -6.61 2.31
CA ALA A 84 12.33 -6.80 3.73
C ALA A 84 13.75 -7.36 3.95
N TYR A 85 14.45 -7.73 2.88
CA TYR A 85 15.73 -8.44 2.91
C TYR A 85 16.90 -7.61 2.40
N ILE A 86 16.73 -6.30 2.21
CA ILE A 86 17.74 -5.38 1.64
C ILE A 86 19.13 -5.49 2.26
N ALA A 87 19.20 -5.73 3.56
CA ALA A 87 20.46 -5.79 4.29
C ALA A 87 21.18 -7.14 4.21
N THR A 88 20.53 -8.18 3.69
CA THR A 88 21.11 -9.51 3.48
C THR A 88 21.16 -9.89 2.00
N GLU A 89 20.68 -9.00 1.13
CA GLU A 89 20.60 -9.24 -0.31
C GLU A 89 21.93 -8.91 -1.00
N LYS A 90 22.18 -9.58 -2.14
CA LYS A 90 23.34 -9.28 -2.98
C LYS A 90 23.25 -7.84 -3.53
N ARG A 91 24.30 -7.05 -3.29
CA ARG A 91 24.28 -5.58 -3.51
C ARG A 91 24.00 -5.20 -4.97
N GLU A 92 24.50 -6.00 -5.90
CA GLU A 92 24.39 -5.82 -7.35
C GLU A 92 22.94 -5.93 -7.84
N LEU A 93 22.10 -6.73 -7.16
CA LEU A 93 20.71 -6.97 -7.52
C LEU A 93 19.78 -5.81 -7.12
N ILE A 94 20.18 -5.03 -6.13
CA ILE A 94 19.35 -3.96 -5.55
C ILE A 94 19.77 -2.58 -6.05
N TRP A 95 18.85 -1.61 -6.03
CA TRP A 95 19.10 -0.22 -6.44
C TRP A 95 20.23 0.45 -5.65
N GLY A 96 20.85 1.48 -6.23
CA GLY A 96 21.93 2.27 -5.63
C GLY A 96 21.50 3.01 -4.38
N SER A 97 20.26 3.51 -4.36
CA SER A 97 19.69 4.26 -3.25
C SER A 97 18.24 3.89 -2.91
N ILE A 98 17.76 4.44 -1.79
CA ILE A 98 16.35 4.29 -1.38
C ILE A 98 15.41 5.12 -2.27
N GLU A 99 15.89 6.25 -2.80
CA GLU A 99 15.19 7.11 -3.75
C GLU A 99 14.91 6.35 -5.05
N GLU A 100 15.91 5.67 -5.62
CA GLU A 100 15.72 4.80 -6.78
C GLU A 100 14.71 3.68 -6.50
N THR A 101 14.72 3.12 -5.29
CA THR A 101 13.68 2.15 -4.88
C THR A 101 12.29 2.79 -4.81
N HIS A 102 12.19 4.06 -4.38
CA HIS A 102 10.93 4.79 -4.35
C HIS A 102 10.42 5.12 -5.76
N GLU A 103 11.32 5.51 -6.66
CA GLU A 103 11.03 5.75 -8.07
C GLU A 103 10.57 4.47 -8.76
N ALA A 104 11.28 3.36 -8.57
CA ALA A 104 10.88 2.06 -9.10
C ALA A 104 9.50 1.64 -8.57
N TYR A 105 9.27 1.70 -7.25
CA TYR A 105 7.99 1.35 -6.64
C TYR A 105 6.82 2.20 -7.19
N ASN A 106 7.00 3.53 -7.23
CA ASN A 106 5.96 4.43 -7.68
C ASN A 106 5.73 4.34 -9.20
N GLY A 107 6.80 4.16 -9.98
CA GLY A 107 6.76 3.98 -11.44
C GLY A 107 6.03 2.70 -11.84
N ILE A 108 6.31 1.58 -11.15
CA ILE A 108 5.59 0.32 -11.33
C ILE A 108 4.10 0.51 -11.06
N ALA A 109 3.75 1.10 -9.91
CA ALA A 109 2.35 1.35 -9.56
C ALA A 109 1.65 2.25 -10.60
N ALA A 110 2.32 3.31 -11.05
CA ALA A 110 1.77 4.22 -12.05
C ALA A 110 1.56 3.57 -13.41
N GLY A 111 2.52 2.76 -13.88
CA GLY A 111 2.41 2.04 -15.16
C GLY A 111 1.26 1.03 -15.16
N LEU A 112 1.11 0.29 -14.05
CA LEU A 112 0.02 -0.68 -13.85
C LEU A 112 -1.35 0.02 -13.78
N LEU A 113 -1.48 1.07 -12.97
CA LEU A 113 -2.74 1.82 -12.84
C LEU A 113 -3.13 2.54 -14.14
N SER A 114 -2.14 2.96 -14.93
CA SER A 114 -2.35 3.68 -16.18
C SER A 114 -2.65 2.77 -17.38
N LEU A 115 -2.50 1.45 -17.21
CA LEU A 115 -2.56 0.45 -18.27
C LEU A 115 -1.52 0.73 -19.38
N SER A 116 -0.37 1.28 -19.00
CA SER A 116 0.72 1.67 -19.91
C SER A 116 2.05 1.29 -19.26
N TYR A 117 2.23 -0.02 -19.07
CA TYR A 117 3.44 -0.55 -18.47
C TYR A 117 4.53 -0.68 -19.55
N PRO A 118 5.77 -0.18 -19.31
CA PRO A 118 6.82 -0.24 -20.32
C PRO A 118 7.07 -1.65 -20.85
N GLY A 119 7.10 -1.80 -22.18
CA GLY A 119 7.31 -3.08 -22.86
C GLY A 119 6.04 -3.88 -23.16
N MET A 120 4.87 -3.42 -22.73
CA MET A 120 3.58 -3.96 -23.18
C MET A 120 3.18 -3.33 -24.51
N ASP A 121 2.86 -4.16 -25.50
CA ASP A 121 2.25 -3.71 -26.76
C ASP A 121 0.72 -3.72 -26.60
N VAL A 122 0.15 -2.56 -26.28
CA VAL A 122 -1.29 -2.38 -26.07
C VAL A 122 -1.74 -1.12 -26.80
N GLU A 123 -2.94 -1.15 -27.38
CA GLU A 123 -3.50 0.01 -28.06
C GLU A 123 -3.64 1.23 -27.11
N LYS A 124 -3.62 2.44 -27.69
CA LYS A 124 -3.84 3.66 -26.90
C LYS A 124 -5.30 3.68 -26.41
N ASN A 125 -5.49 3.91 -25.12
CA ASN A 125 -6.79 3.85 -24.43
C ASN A 125 -7.41 2.44 -24.33
N THR A 126 -6.60 1.40 -24.42
CA THR A 126 -7.04 0.01 -24.27
C THR A 126 -7.85 -0.22 -23.00
N ALA A 127 -9.03 -0.78 -23.17
CA ALA A 127 -9.82 -1.36 -22.09
C ALA A 127 -9.12 -2.60 -21.54
N ILE A 128 -9.33 -2.89 -20.26
CA ILE A 128 -8.86 -4.15 -19.67
C ILE A 128 -9.55 -5.31 -20.43
N GLY A 129 -8.78 -6.33 -20.80
CA GLY A 129 -9.32 -7.48 -21.52
C GLY A 129 -10.51 -8.10 -20.78
N GLU A 130 -11.64 -8.26 -21.49
CA GLU A 130 -12.80 -8.98 -20.96
C GLU A 130 -12.55 -10.49 -20.94
N LYS A 131 -13.32 -11.22 -20.13
CA LYS A 131 -13.25 -12.68 -20.07
C LYS A 131 -13.80 -13.26 -21.39
N THR A 132 -12.93 -13.54 -22.35
CA THR A 132 -13.26 -14.28 -23.57
C THR A 132 -12.97 -15.77 -23.38
N GLU A 133 -13.84 -16.65 -23.87
CA GLU A 133 -13.52 -18.07 -24.02
C GLU A 133 -12.45 -18.21 -25.13
N GLY A 134 -11.21 -18.53 -24.77
CA GLY A 134 -10.07 -18.66 -25.71
C GLY A 134 -8.81 -17.89 -25.32
N MET A 135 -7.82 -17.87 -26.23
CA MET A 135 -6.59 -17.06 -26.11
C MET A 135 -6.94 -15.57 -25.95
N GLY A 136 -6.16 -14.84 -25.16
CA GLY A 136 -6.41 -13.41 -24.92
C GLY A 136 -6.36 -12.59 -26.21
N LYS A 137 -7.14 -11.50 -26.29
CA LYS A 137 -7.05 -10.54 -27.41
C LYS A 137 -5.63 -10.00 -27.49
N GLU A 138 -4.98 -10.13 -28.65
CA GLU A 138 -3.55 -9.84 -28.84
C GLU A 138 -3.13 -8.41 -28.47
N ASN A 139 -4.08 -7.45 -28.37
CA ASN A 139 -3.78 -6.04 -28.07
C ASN A 139 -4.43 -5.49 -26.79
N ALA A 140 -5.15 -6.31 -26.01
CA ALA A 140 -5.82 -5.86 -24.79
C ALA A 140 -4.90 -5.91 -23.57
N TYR A 141 -5.01 -4.96 -22.65
CA TYR A 141 -4.21 -4.97 -21.42
C TYR A 141 -4.65 -6.16 -20.54
N PRO A 142 -3.71 -6.98 -20.02
CA PRO A 142 -4.06 -8.15 -19.22
C PRO A 142 -4.82 -7.76 -17.97
N ARG A 143 -5.71 -8.64 -17.54
CA ARG A 143 -6.40 -8.47 -16.25
C ARG A 143 -5.38 -8.58 -15.14
N ALA A 144 -5.28 -7.54 -14.31
CA ALA A 144 -4.39 -7.52 -13.16
C ALA A 144 -5.07 -6.82 -11.97
N GLU A 145 -4.64 -7.17 -10.76
CA GLU A 145 -5.00 -6.49 -9.53
C GLU A 145 -3.75 -6.11 -8.75
N LEU A 146 -3.73 -4.91 -8.17
CA LEU A 146 -2.59 -4.38 -7.45
C LEU A 146 -2.89 -4.19 -5.97
N PHE A 147 -2.07 -4.81 -5.14
CA PHE A 147 -2.03 -4.62 -3.70
C PHE A 147 -0.74 -3.88 -3.31
N LEU A 148 -0.84 -2.61 -2.96
CA LEU A 148 0.29 -1.78 -2.54
C LEU A 148 0.55 -1.93 -1.05
N ALA A 149 1.61 -2.65 -0.69
CA ALA A 149 2.04 -2.84 0.68
C ALA A 149 3.11 -1.79 1.05
N THR A 150 2.66 -0.69 1.67
CA THR A 150 3.52 0.46 1.98
C THR A 150 2.98 1.26 3.16
N HIS A 151 3.90 1.80 3.95
CA HIS A 151 3.63 2.81 4.99
C HIS A 151 4.13 4.21 4.56
N ASN A 152 4.49 4.40 3.29
CA ASN A 152 4.90 5.70 2.77
C ASN A 152 3.66 6.45 2.26
N GLU A 153 3.35 7.58 2.90
CA GLU A 153 2.17 8.39 2.60
C GLU A 153 2.20 8.96 1.18
N GLU A 154 3.36 9.38 0.71
CA GLU A 154 3.52 9.95 -0.62
C GLU A 154 3.19 8.92 -1.72
N SER A 155 3.69 7.68 -1.59
CA SER A 155 3.37 6.57 -2.49
C SER A 155 1.86 6.28 -2.50
N ILE A 156 1.23 6.27 -1.33
CA ILE A 156 -0.21 6.00 -1.19
C ILE A 156 -1.02 7.11 -1.87
N ARG A 157 -0.69 8.37 -1.59
CA ARG A 157 -1.36 9.53 -2.18
C ARG A 157 -1.22 9.54 -3.70
N LYS A 158 0.00 9.32 -4.23
CA LYS A 158 0.25 9.26 -5.68
C LYS A 158 -0.62 8.19 -6.36
N ALA A 159 -0.64 6.98 -5.82
CA ALA A 159 -1.42 5.88 -6.38
C ALA A 159 -2.93 6.12 -6.31
N TYR A 160 -3.43 6.59 -5.16
CA TYR A 160 -4.86 6.90 -4.99
C TYR A 160 -5.30 8.03 -5.91
N THR A 161 -4.59 9.17 -5.93
CA THR A 161 -4.92 10.30 -6.81
C THR A 161 -4.89 9.90 -8.29
N LEU A 162 -3.92 9.08 -8.70
CA LEU A 162 -3.86 8.57 -10.06
C LEU A 162 -5.10 7.71 -10.39
N GLN A 163 -5.43 6.72 -9.54
CA GLN A 163 -6.60 5.88 -9.76
C GLN A 163 -7.90 6.70 -9.79
N SER A 164 -8.10 7.58 -8.80
CA SER A 164 -9.27 8.44 -8.72
C SER A 164 -9.42 9.32 -9.96
N SER A 165 -8.34 9.96 -10.41
CA SER A 165 -8.38 10.81 -11.61
C SER A 165 -8.78 10.04 -12.87
N ARG A 166 -8.34 8.77 -13.00
CA ARG A 166 -8.72 7.91 -14.13
C ARG A 166 -10.19 7.53 -14.07
N ILE A 167 -10.66 7.08 -12.91
CA ILE A 167 -12.06 6.71 -12.68
C ILE A 167 -12.97 7.91 -12.98
N LEU A 168 -12.66 9.09 -12.45
CA LEU A 168 -13.41 10.33 -12.68
C LEU A 168 -13.40 10.77 -14.15
N SER A 169 -12.33 10.45 -14.89
CA SER A 169 -12.22 10.74 -16.32
C SER A 169 -12.80 9.64 -17.21
N GLY A 170 -13.49 8.64 -16.65
CA GLY A 170 -14.03 7.49 -17.40
C GLY A 170 -12.97 6.58 -18.03
N LYS A 171 -11.71 6.66 -17.58
CA LYS A 171 -10.60 5.83 -18.07
C LYS A 171 -10.50 4.54 -17.27
N SER A 172 -10.28 3.43 -17.97
CA SER A 172 -10.06 2.12 -17.35
C SER A 172 -8.82 2.13 -16.45
N THR A 173 -8.88 1.40 -15.34
CA THR A 173 -7.76 1.20 -14.41
C THR A 173 -7.93 -0.13 -13.70
N ILE A 174 -6.83 -0.71 -13.21
CA ILE A 174 -6.88 -1.96 -12.45
C ILE A 174 -7.43 -1.74 -11.04
N GLU A 175 -7.86 -2.84 -10.41
CA GLU A 175 -8.21 -2.85 -9.00
C GLU A 175 -7.00 -2.52 -8.11
N LEU A 176 -7.21 -1.65 -7.12
CA LEU A 176 -6.19 -1.19 -6.19
C LEU A 176 -6.62 -1.43 -4.75
N ALA A 177 -5.74 -2.04 -3.98
CA ALA A 177 -5.85 -2.17 -2.55
C ALA A 177 -4.53 -1.75 -1.88
N PHE A 178 -4.63 -1.35 -0.62
CA PHE A 178 -3.49 -0.92 0.19
C PHE A 178 -3.33 -1.87 1.38
N GLY A 179 -2.09 -2.28 1.65
CA GLY A 179 -1.73 -3.09 2.80
C GLY A 179 -0.77 -2.36 3.72
N GLN A 180 -1.02 -2.43 5.01
CA GLN A 180 -0.16 -1.87 6.05
C GLN A 180 0.05 -2.89 7.16
N LEU A 181 1.23 -2.91 7.77
CA LEU A 181 1.47 -3.72 8.96
C LEU A 181 0.70 -3.10 10.13
N GLN A 182 0.05 -3.93 10.94
CA GLN A 182 -0.67 -3.44 12.11
C GLN A 182 0.29 -2.75 13.09
N GLY A 183 -0.10 -1.57 13.59
CA GLY A 183 0.73 -0.75 14.47
C GLY A 183 1.83 0.04 13.74
N MET A 184 1.83 0.03 12.40
CA MET A 184 2.71 0.86 11.58
C MET A 184 1.86 1.76 10.68
N ALA A 185 2.11 3.07 10.79
CA ALA A 185 1.51 4.10 9.96
C ALA A 185 -0.02 4.03 9.89
N ASP A 186 -0.67 3.82 11.03
CA ASP A 186 -2.13 3.79 11.16
C ASP A 186 -2.75 5.14 10.75
N GLU A 187 -2.01 6.24 10.92
CA GLU A 187 -2.36 7.57 10.45
C GLU A 187 -2.62 7.63 8.94
N ILE A 188 -1.97 6.80 8.12
CA ILE A 188 -2.16 6.83 6.66
C ILE A 188 -3.47 6.14 6.25
N SER A 189 -3.88 5.11 7.00
CA SER A 189 -5.24 4.55 6.83
C SER A 189 -6.29 5.62 7.12
N CYS A 190 -6.07 6.45 8.13
CA CYS A 190 -6.94 7.59 8.43
C CYS A 190 -6.89 8.66 7.32
N SER A 191 -5.72 8.99 6.79
CA SER A 191 -5.56 9.93 5.67
C SER A 191 -6.30 9.46 4.41
N LEU A 192 -6.25 8.17 4.07
CA LEU A 192 -7.03 7.60 2.96
C LEU A 192 -8.54 7.78 3.15
N LEU A 193 -9.04 7.59 4.38
CA LEU A 193 -10.45 7.83 4.70
C LEU A 193 -10.81 9.33 4.68
N GLN A 194 -9.88 10.20 5.06
CA GLN A 194 -10.05 11.66 5.03
C GLN A 194 -10.04 12.22 3.60
N LEU A 195 -9.18 11.69 2.72
CA LEU A 195 -9.15 12.05 1.29
C LEU A 195 -10.53 11.80 0.65
N ARG A 196 -11.16 10.67 0.95
CA ARG A 196 -12.54 10.39 0.54
C ARG A 196 -13.52 11.46 1.06
N ARG A 197 -13.42 11.87 2.34
CA ARG A 197 -14.34 12.87 2.92
C ARG A 197 -14.23 14.22 2.24
N LYS A 198 -13.02 14.66 1.90
CA LYS A 198 -12.81 15.91 1.15
C LYS A 198 -13.42 15.85 -0.25
N GLU A 199 -13.17 14.77 -0.99
CA GLU A 199 -13.78 14.55 -2.32
C GLU A 199 -15.32 14.52 -2.26
N SER A 200 -15.90 13.99 -1.18
CA SER A 200 -17.35 13.95 -0.95
C SER A 200 -17.95 15.32 -0.56
N GLN A 201 -17.17 16.20 0.06
CA GLN A 201 -17.61 17.54 0.46
C GLN A 201 -17.53 18.53 -0.71
N ASP A 202 -16.47 18.45 -1.51
CA ASP A 202 -16.31 19.29 -2.69
C ASP A 202 -17.41 19.02 -3.73
N SER A 203 -17.80 17.75 -3.91
CA SER A 203 -18.90 17.34 -4.80
C SER A 203 -20.30 17.75 -4.31
N ASN A 204 -20.49 17.92 -2.99
CA ASN A 204 -21.74 18.44 -2.42
C ASN A 204 -21.87 19.97 -2.54
N SER A 205 -20.76 20.71 -2.59
CA SER A 205 -20.81 22.17 -2.83
C SER A 205 -21.12 22.55 -4.29
N ALA A 206 -20.90 21.64 -5.24
CA ALA A 206 -21.10 21.87 -6.67
C ALA A 206 -22.48 21.41 -7.20
N SER A 207 -23.29 20.69 -6.42
CA SER A 207 -24.57 20.10 -6.88
C SER A 207 -25.81 20.72 -6.25
N LEU A 208 -26.10 21.99 -6.60
CA LEU A 208 -27.41 22.61 -6.38
C LEU A 208 -28.32 22.54 -7.63
N ALA A 209 -27.97 21.78 -8.67
CA ALA A 209 -28.78 21.68 -9.89
C ALA A 209 -28.94 20.24 -10.39
N SER A 210 -30.21 19.82 -10.53
CA SER A 210 -30.73 18.63 -11.21
C SER A 210 -30.63 17.28 -10.46
N LYS A 211 -31.79 16.77 -10.00
CA LYS A 211 -31.97 15.42 -9.45
C LYS A 211 -32.78 14.57 -10.43
N THR A 212 -32.14 13.62 -11.09
CA THR A 212 -32.79 12.54 -11.86
C THR A 212 -32.32 11.19 -11.29
N LEU A 213 -33.17 10.15 -11.28
CA LEU A 213 -32.85 8.84 -10.68
C LEU A 213 -31.60 8.17 -11.28
N VAL A 214 -31.29 8.41 -12.55
CA VAL A 214 -30.09 7.91 -13.24
C VAL A 214 -28.80 8.45 -12.60
N ASP A 215 -28.83 9.70 -12.15
CA ASP A 215 -27.71 10.38 -11.48
C ASP A 215 -27.42 9.73 -10.12
N SER A 216 -28.41 9.08 -9.49
CA SER A 216 -28.24 8.42 -8.19
C SER A 216 -27.50 7.08 -8.26
N GLU A 217 -27.76 6.26 -9.28
CA GLU A 217 -27.05 4.99 -9.48
C GLU A 217 -25.61 5.22 -9.93
N GLU A 218 -25.40 6.15 -10.85
CA GLU A 218 -24.07 6.48 -11.37
C GLU A 218 -23.18 7.08 -10.27
N LYS A 219 -23.74 7.99 -9.45
CA LYS A 219 -23.06 8.47 -8.23
C LYS A 219 -22.72 7.35 -7.26
N MET A 220 -23.62 6.38 -7.06
CA MET A 220 -23.36 5.25 -6.16
C MET A 220 -22.25 4.33 -6.71
N ARG A 221 -22.24 4.04 -8.02
CA ARG A 221 -21.18 3.28 -8.68
C ARG A 221 -19.83 3.99 -8.59
N LEU A 222 -19.80 5.29 -8.85
CA LEU A 222 -18.59 6.11 -8.76
C LEU A 222 -18.06 6.17 -7.32
N ALA A 223 -18.95 6.36 -6.34
CA ALA A 223 -18.59 6.35 -4.93
C ALA A 223 -18.04 4.98 -4.48
N HIS A 224 -18.58 3.89 -5.03
CA HIS A 224 -18.06 2.55 -4.77
C HIS A 224 -16.68 2.33 -5.41
N ALA A 225 -16.48 2.77 -6.66
CA ALA A 225 -15.21 2.65 -7.37
C ALA A 225 -14.07 3.46 -6.72
N LEU A 226 -14.39 4.65 -6.18
CA LEU A 226 -13.44 5.51 -5.47
C LEU A 226 -13.18 5.07 -4.02
N LYS A 227 -13.88 4.05 -3.51
CA LYS A 227 -13.74 3.61 -2.12
C LYS A 227 -12.36 2.97 -1.89
N PRO A 228 -11.42 3.59 -1.13
CA PRO A 228 -10.15 2.96 -0.82
C PRO A 228 -10.35 1.64 -0.06
N LYS A 229 -9.65 0.60 -0.52
CA LYS A 229 -9.59 -0.71 0.10
C LYS A 229 -8.29 -0.81 0.90
N ALA A 230 -8.37 -0.64 2.22
CA ALA A 230 -7.21 -0.69 3.11
C ALA A 230 -7.26 -1.94 3.99
N TYR A 231 -6.15 -2.65 4.07
CA TYR A 231 -5.99 -3.91 4.82
C TYR A 231 -4.84 -3.78 5.82
N LYS A 232 -5.02 -4.41 6.98
CA LYS A 232 -3.99 -4.52 8.00
C LYS A 232 -3.44 -5.95 8.03
N CYS A 233 -2.13 -6.08 7.82
CA CYS A 233 -1.41 -7.32 7.99
C CYS A 233 -1.16 -7.52 9.49
N MET A 234 -1.82 -8.52 10.04
CA MET A 234 -1.69 -8.95 11.42
C MET A 234 -0.94 -10.27 11.45
N VAL A 235 -0.02 -10.41 12.39
CA VAL A 235 0.65 -11.68 12.64
C VAL A 235 0.01 -12.30 13.87
N TRP A 236 -0.25 -13.59 13.78
CA TRP A 236 -0.91 -14.35 14.83
C TRP A 236 -0.12 -15.61 15.14
N GLY A 237 -0.01 -15.92 16.44
CA GLY A 237 0.78 -17.04 16.95
C GLY A 237 1.42 -16.69 18.29
N SER A 238 2.17 -17.64 18.85
CA SER A 238 2.97 -17.40 20.05
C SER A 238 4.14 -16.45 19.77
N THR A 239 4.71 -15.86 20.82
CA THR A 239 5.90 -14.99 20.70
C THR A 239 7.06 -15.69 19.98
N GLN A 240 7.25 -16.99 20.21
CA GLN A 240 8.28 -17.79 19.55
C GLN A 240 8.01 -17.93 18.04
N GLN A 241 6.76 -18.19 17.65
CA GLN A 241 6.36 -18.29 16.24
C GLN A 241 6.51 -16.93 15.52
N CYS A 242 6.25 -15.84 16.23
CA CYS A 242 6.33 -14.48 15.68
C CYS A 242 7.74 -13.87 15.73
N LEU A 243 8.73 -14.54 16.34
CA LEU A 243 10.04 -13.94 16.63
C LEU A 243 10.75 -13.41 15.38
N GLN A 244 10.80 -14.20 14.30
CA GLN A 244 11.47 -13.79 13.05
C GLN A 244 10.78 -12.58 12.40
N PHE A 245 9.45 -12.51 12.48
CA PHE A 245 8.71 -11.34 12.04
C PHE A 245 9.05 -10.11 12.89
N LEU A 246 9.06 -10.25 14.22
CA LEU A 246 9.38 -9.16 15.14
C LEU A 246 10.81 -8.63 14.93
N LEU A 247 11.79 -9.50 14.73
CA LEU A 247 13.18 -9.10 14.44
C LEU A 247 13.27 -8.23 13.17
N ARG A 248 12.58 -8.62 12.10
CA ARG A 248 12.52 -7.82 10.87
C ARG A 248 11.85 -6.46 11.09
N ARG A 249 10.81 -6.40 11.94
CA ARG A 249 10.15 -5.13 12.30
C ARG A 249 11.06 -4.21 13.11
N VAL A 250 11.85 -4.75 14.04
CA VAL A 250 12.82 -3.95 14.79
C VAL A 250 13.85 -3.33 13.85
N LYS A 251 14.34 -4.08 12.86
CA LYS A 251 15.29 -3.57 11.86
C LYS A 251 14.68 -2.48 10.98
N GLU A 252 13.51 -2.74 10.39
CA GLU A 252 12.81 -1.76 9.54
C GLU A 252 12.49 -0.47 10.31
N ASN A 253 12.00 -0.60 11.54
CA ASN A 253 11.71 0.54 12.39
C ASN A 253 12.98 1.23 12.89
N GLY A 254 14.08 0.51 13.12
CA GLY A 254 15.38 1.11 13.44
C GLY A 254 15.85 2.05 12.33
N ASP A 255 15.76 1.59 11.08
CA ASP A 255 16.11 2.38 9.90
C ASP A 255 15.10 3.54 9.66
N ALA A 256 13.85 3.42 10.10
CA ALA A 256 12.84 4.48 10.05
C ALA A 256 12.98 5.51 11.20
N LEU A 257 13.36 5.07 12.41
CA LEU A 257 13.60 5.90 13.59
C LEU A 257 14.83 6.78 13.39
N GLY A 258 15.87 6.30 12.69
CA GLY A 258 16.97 7.13 12.23
C GLY A 258 16.53 8.31 11.35
N ARG A 259 15.37 8.20 10.69
CA ARG A 259 14.79 9.23 9.80
C ARG A 259 13.71 10.09 10.46
N THR A 260 13.21 9.72 11.64
CA THR A 260 12.11 10.41 12.34
C THR A 260 12.52 10.85 13.76
N GLY A 261 13.43 11.82 13.84
CA GLY A 261 13.90 12.39 15.11
C GLY A 261 12.79 12.88 16.05
N HIS A 262 11.66 13.33 15.50
CA HIS A 262 10.51 13.80 16.27
C HIS A 262 9.84 12.71 17.14
N TRP A 263 9.83 11.45 16.70
CA TRP A 263 9.26 10.35 17.50
C TRP A 263 10.15 10.00 18.68
N VAL A 264 11.47 9.97 18.47
CA VAL A 264 12.45 9.76 19.55
C VAL A 264 12.34 10.84 20.61
N GLU A 265 12.13 12.09 20.20
CA GLU A 265 11.97 13.22 21.12
C GLU A 265 10.64 13.14 21.90
N GLY A 266 9.54 12.75 21.25
CA GLY A 266 8.26 12.48 21.90
C GLY A 266 8.32 11.32 22.89
N PHE A 267 8.99 10.22 22.51
CA PHE A 267 9.16 9.04 23.36
C PHE A 267 10.06 9.34 24.56
N LYS A 268 11.16 10.08 24.36
CA LYS A 268 11.99 10.60 25.45
C LYS A 268 11.16 11.45 26.40
N ARG A 269 10.34 12.38 25.88
CA ARG A 269 9.47 13.24 26.68
C ARG A 269 8.47 12.44 27.50
N GLU A 270 7.87 11.40 26.92
CA GLU A 270 6.90 10.54 27.59
C GLU A 270 7.55 9.62 28.63
N ILE A 271 8.69 9.01 28.32
CA ILE A 271 9.51 8.24 29.27
C ILE A 271 9.91 9.14 30.44
N TRP A 272 10.34 10.36 30.15
CA TRP A 272 10.77 11.31 31.17
C TRP A 272 9.60 11.82 32.02
N ARG A 273 8.42 12.01 31.41
CA ARG A 273 7.17 12.28 32.13
C ARG A 273 6.81 11.13 33.08
N ARG A 274 6.92 9.87 32.64
CA ARG A 274 6.63 8.69 33.46
C ARG A 274 7.66 8.48 34.56
N MET A 275 8.95 8.70 34.28
CA MET A 275 10.00 8.67 35.29
C MET A 275 9.81 9.78 36.34
N ARG A 276 9.43 10.99 35.93
CA ARG A 276 9.08 12.08 36.87
C ARG A 276 7.79 11.84 37.65
N SER A 277 6.84 11.10 37.07
CA SER A 277 5.61 10.71 37.76
C SER A 277 5.83 9.55 38.73
N SER A 278 6.82 8.69 38.48
CA SER A 278 7.18 7.53 39.31
C SER A 278 8.15 7.91 40.43
N SER A 279 9.08 8.83 40.17
CA SER A 279 9.92 9.45 41.18
C SER A 279 9.14 10.61 41.79
N GLY A 280 8.34 10.34 42.83
CA GLY A 280 7.39 11.26 43.44
C GLY A 280 7.96 12.62 43.85
N MET A 281 8.10 13.53 42.89
CA MET A 281 8.41 14.94 43.12
C MET A 281 7.09 15.71 43.04
N LYS A 282 6.28 15.56 44.09
CA LYS A 282 5.20 16.51 44.40
C LYS A 282 5.83 17.84 44.80
N GLY A 283 6.25 18.63 43.81
CA GLY A 283 6.58 20.04 43.98
C GLY A 283 5.30 20.81 44.30
N LYS A 284 5.22 21.32 45.54
CA LYS A 284 4.13 22.11 46.13
C LYS A 284 3.47 23.08 45.14
N ARG A 285 2.15 22.96 44.97
CA ARG A 285 1.29 24.13 44.71
C ARG A 285 1.17 24.87 46.05
N VAL A 286 1.93 25.95 46.23
CA VAL A 286 1.60 26.98 47.22
C VAL A 286 0.80 28.03 46.49
N LEU A 287 -0.47 28.15 46.87
CA LEU A 287 -1.26 29.35 46.71
C LEU A 287 -0.72 30.38 47.71
N GLU A 288 -0.34 31.55 47.24
CA GLU A 288 -0.42 32.79 48.04
C GLU A 288 -0.69 33.96 47.12
N SER A 289 -1.88 34.53 47.29
CA SER A 289 -2.33 35.79 46.71
C SER A 289 -1.93 36.96 47.60
N ALA A 290 -1.63 38.09 46.97
CA ALA A 290 -1.76 39.47 47.48
C ALA A 290 -0.81 39.93 48.60
N ASN A 291 0.16 40.79 48.25
CA ASN A 291 0.11 42.24 48.51
C ASN A 291 1.49 42.91 48.33
N GLY A 292 1.49 44.09 47.68
CA GLY A 292 2.28 45.22 48.18
C GLY A 292 3.59 45.61 47.47
N SER A 293 3.49 46.72 46.73
CA SER A 293 4.40 47.88 46.78
C SER A 293 5.69 47.91 45.93
N MET A 294 5.60 48.73 44.88
CA MET A 294 6.52 49.82 44.48
C MET A 294 8.03 49.74 44.80
N ALA A 295 8.83 49.71 43.73
CA ALA A 295 9.91 50.66 43.38
C ALA A 295 10.53 50.14 42.07
N GLY A 296 10.72 50.86 40.95
CA GLY A 296 11.11 52.26 40.78
C GLY A 296 12.56 52.31 40.26
N LYS A 297 12.74 52.88 39.05
CA LYS A 297 13.98 53.27 38.31
C LYS A 297 14.41 52.29 37.19
N ARG A 298 14.26 52.56 35.88
CA ARG A 298 14.75 53.60 34.93
C ARG A 298 16.25 53.55 34.58
N ALA A 299 16.47 53.77 33.28
CA ALA A 299 17.69 54.16 32.53
C ALA A 299 18.61 53.00 32.12
N LEU A 300 19.00 52.82 30.85
CA LEU A 300 18.95 53.63 29.61
C LEU A 300 18.78 52.69 28.41
#